data_AF-A0A924W035-F1
#
_entry.id   AF-A0A924W035-F1
#
_cell.length_a   1.000
_cell.length_b   1.000
_cell.length_c   1.000
_cell.angle_alpha   90.00
_cell.angle_beta   90.00
_cell.angle_gamma   90.00
#
_symmetry.space_group_name_H-M   'P 1'
#
loop_
_entity.id
_entity.type
_entity.pdbx_description
1 polymer ?
#
loop_
_entity_poly.entity_id
_entity_poly.type
_entity_poly.pdbx_seq_one_letter_code
_entity_poly.pdbx_strand_id
1 'polypeptide(L)'
;MDHDFCNNDGARRIKQRIEEYWRDRGFQVDVKLIEAGFVAAMRSARTDVRSDMVNGFPTKRASTNERERSTPATRGPLEIA
;
A
#
# COMPACT_ATOMS: atom_id res chain seq x y z
N MET A 1 -11.06 1.06 26.94
CA MET A 1 -11.40 0.14 25.82
C MET A 1 -11.53 0.98 24.54
N ASP A 2 -10.44 1.60 24.06
CA ASP A 2 -10.60 2.81 23.21
C ASP A 2 -10.26 2.66 21.72
N HIS A 3 -9.90 1.47 21.26
CA HIS A 3 -9.66 1.25 19.84
C HIS A 3 -10.26 -0.09 19.39
N ASP A 4 -11.56 -0.07 19.11
CA ASP A 4 -12.18 -1.16 18.35
C ASP A 4 -11.68 -1.10 16.90
N PHE A 5 -10.86 -2.07 16.54
CA PHE A 5 -10.31 -2.22 15.19
C PHE A 5 -11.12 -3.20 14.34
N CYS A 6 -12.13 -3.85 14.91
CA CYS A 6 -12.95 -4.88 14.27
C CYS A 6 -14.20 -4.27 13.60
N ASN A 7 -14.08 -3.05 13.07
CA ASN A 7 -15.14 -2.34 12.37
C ASN A 7 -14.56 -1.47 11.22
N ASN A 8 -15.43 -0.85 10.43
CA ASN A 8 -15.05 -0.06 9.26
C ASN A 8 -14.19 1.18 9.62
N ASP A 9 -14.46 1.83 10.76
CA ASP A 9 -13.66 2.96 11.24
C ASP A 9 -12.28 2.51 11.72
N GLY A 10 -12.21 1.36 12.39
CA GLY A 10 -11.00 0.69 12.82
C GLY A 10 -10.08 0.36 11.65
N ALA A 11 -10.64 -0.20 10.57
CA ALA A 11 -9.92 -0.47 9.34
C ALA A 11 -9.37 0.81 8.69
N ARG A 12 -10.18 1.89 8.65
CA ARG A 12 -9.73 3.22 8.19
C ARG A 12 -8.56 3.76 9.02
N ARG A 13 -8.64 3.63 10.35
CA ARG A 13 -7.58 4.08 11.26
C ARG A 13 -6.28 3.28 11.08
N ILE A 14 -6.38 1.97 10.86
CA ILE A 14 -5.22 1.12 10.55
C ILE A 14 -4.57 1.56 9.25
N LYS A 15 -5.36 1.74 8.18
CA LYS A 15 -4.87 2.24 6.89
C LYS A 15 -4.07 3.53 7.07
N GLN A 16 -4.68 4.53 7.70
CA GLN A 16 -4.06 5.84 7.89
C GLN A 16 -2.74 5.74 8.67
N ARG A 17 -2.73 4.96 9.76
CA ARG A 17 -1.54 4.76 10.60
C ARG A 17 -0.38 4.13 9.83
N ILE A 18 -0.65 3.16 8.96
CA ILE A 18 0.39 2.50 8.15
C ILE A 18 0.97 3.49 7.12
N GLU A 19 0.10 4.23 6.43
CA GLU A 19 0.53 5.19 5.40
C GLU A 19 1.34 6.35 6.01
N GLU A 20 0.91 6.89 7.15
CA GLU A 20 1.60 7.96 7.88
C GLU A 20 2.99 7.50 8.37
N TYR A 21 3.06 6.32 8.99
CA TYR A 21 4.32 5.77 9.50
C TYR A 21 5.42 5.69 8.43
N TRP A 22 5.06 5.30 7.21
CA TRP A 22 6.00 5.21 6.09
C TRP A 22 6.25 6.56 5.43
N ARG A 23 5.24 7.43 5.37
CA ARG A 23 5.36 8.79 4.85
C ARG A 23 6.37 9.61 5.64
N ASP A 24 6.33 9.52 6.97
CA ASP A 24 7.28 10.20 7.87
C ASP A 24 8.74 9.73 7.65
N ARG A 25 8.91 8.56 7.02
CA ARG A 25 10.21 7.97 6.67
C ARG A 25 10.58 8.15 5.19
N GLY A 26 9.79 8.92 4.43
CA GLY A 26 10.04 9.21 3.02
C GLY A 26 9.60 8.12 2.05
N PHE A 27 8.77 7.16 2.48
CA PHE A 27 8.21 6.11 1.63
C PHE A 27 6.72 6.32 1.42
N GLN A 28 6.25 6.05 0.21
CA GLN A 28 4.83 6.10 -0.12
C GLN A 28 4.32 4.69 -0.40
N VAL A 29 3.56 4.14 0.55
CA VAL A 29 2.91 2.83 0.45
C VAL A 29 1.43 3.01 0.12
N ASP A 30 0.83 2.04 -0.58
CA ASP A 30 -0.59 2.03 -0.92
C ASP A 30 -1.31 1.00 -0.07
N VAL A 31 -2.28 1.46 0.74
CA VAL A 31 -3.12 0.59 1.56
C VAL A 31 -4.57 0.73 1.13
N LYS A 32 -5.17 -0.38 0.70
CA LYS A 32 -6.55 -0.45 0.23
C LYS A 32 -7.46 -1.05 1.30
N LEU A 33 -8.65 -0.49 1.42
CA LEU A 33 -9.74 -1.09 2.16
C LEU A 33 -10.67 -1.79 1.17
N ILE A 34 -10.91 -3.07 1.40
CA ILE A 34 -11.83 -3.86 0.59
C ILE A 34 -12.95 -4.31 1.51
N GLU A 35 -14.11 -3.72 1.31
CA GLU A 35 -15.33 -4.13 1.99
C GLU A 35 -15.96 -5.31 1.24
N ALA A 36 -16.11 -6.41 1.94
CA ALA A 36 -16.94 -7.53 1.56
C ALA A 36 -18.15 -7.54 2.50
N GLY A 37 -19.35 -7.68 1.92
CA GLY A 37 -20.57 -7.86 2.69
C GLY A 37 -20.58 -9.18 3.47
N PHE A 38 -21.74 -9.78 3.65
CA PHE A 38 -21.83 -11.02 4.43
C PHE A 38 -21.04 -12.17 3.80
N VAL A 39 -20.05 -12.69 4.53
CA VAL A 39 -19.27 -13.88 4.14
C VAL A 39 -19.80 -15.08 4.91
N ALA A 40 -20.52 -15.98 4.23
CA ALA A 40 -21.24 -17.10 4.86
C ALA A 40 -20.34 -18.01 5.73
N ALA A 41 -19.10 -18.27 5.28
CA ALA A 41 -18.15 -19.10 6.02
C ALA A 41 -17.74 -18.49 7.38
N MET A 42 -17.66 -17.16 7.47
CA MET A 42 -17.28 -16.44 8.68
C MET A 42 -18.48 -16.00 9.52
N ARG A 43 -19.69 -16.04 8.93
CA ARG A 43 -20.94 -15.56 9.54
C ARG A 43 -20.85 -14.09 9.97
N SER A 44 -20.08 -13.28 9.24
CA SER A 44 -19.88 -11.85 9.50
C SER A 44 -19.66 -11.08 8.20
N ALA A 45 -19.83 -9.76 8.24
CA ALA A 45 -19.26 -8.87 7.23
C ALA A 45 -17.73 -8.82 7.41
N ARG A 46 -17.00 -8.50 6.33
CA ARG A 46 -15.52 -8.49 6.36
C ARG A 46 -14.97 -7.25 5.70
N THR A 47 -14.07 -6.57 6.39
CA THR A 47 -13.33 -5.43 5.83
C THR A 47 -11.85 -5.78 5.84
N ASP A 48 -11.28 -5.95 4.65
CA ASP A 48 -9.88 -6.33 4.47
C ASP A 48 -9.01 -5.08 4.31
N VAL A 49 -7.87 -5.04 5.00
CA VAL A 49 -6.81 -4.05 4.80
C VAL A 49 -5.70 -4.71 3.98
N ARG A 50 -5.44 -4.22 2.76
CA ARG A 50 -4.42 -4.80 1.85
C ARG A 50 -3.36 -3.78 1.49
N SER A 51 -2.08 -4.11 1.71
CA SER A 51 -0.95 -3.27 1.31
C SER A 51 -0.18 -3.83 0.12
N ASP A 52 0.47 -2.95 -0.64
CA ASP A 52 1.43 -3.30 -1.69
C ASP A 52 2.84 -3.66 -1.16
N MET A 53 3.07 -3.50 0.14
CA MET A 53 4.31 -3.83 0.83
C MET A 53 4.62 -5.33 0.78
N VAL A 54 5.91 -5.67 0.77
CA VAL A 54 6.41 -7.05 0.79
C VAL A 54 7.07 -7.31 2.14
N ASN A 55 6.59 -8.31 2.87
CA ASN A 55 7.03 -8.61 4.25
C ASN A 55 6.97 -7.39 5.18
N GLY A 56 6.03 -6.48 4.95
CA GLY A 56 5.87 -5.26 5.71
C GLY A 56 6.81 -4.11 5.32
N PHE A 57 7.64 -4.28 4.28
CA PHE A 57 8.53 -3.23 3.78
C PHE A 57 8.02 -2.61 2.46
N PRO A 58 8.21 -1.29 2.26
CA PRO A 58 7.93 -0.63 0.99
C PRO A 58 8.71 -1.25 -0.16
N THR A 59 8.07 -1.38 -1.33
CA THR A 59 8.74 -1.88 -2.54
C THR A 59 9.58 -0.78 -3.22
N LYS A 60 10.47 -1.12 -4.17
CA LYS A 60 11.26 -0.11 -4.93
C LYS A 60 10.39 0.93 -5.66
N ARG A 61 9.11 0.62 -5.91
CA ARG A 61 8.15 1.57 -6.49
C ARG A 61 7.65 2.58 -5.46
N ALA A 62 7.75 2.26 -4.17
CA ALA A 62 7.28 3.09 -3.06
C ALA A 62 8.32 4.14 -2.60
N SER A 63 9.59 4.02 -2.99
CA SER A 63 10.60 5.07 -2.75
C SER A 63 10.40 6.22 -3.74
N THR A 64 9.88 7.34 -3.26
CA THR A 64 9.78 8.59 -4.04
C THR A 64 11.15 9.00 -4.60
N ASN A 65 12.22 8.78 -3.82
CA ASN A 65 13.60 9.08 -4.20
C ASN A 65 14.13 8.21 -5.38
N GLU A 66 13.60 7.00 -5.58
CA GLU A 66 14.01 6.13 -6.70
C GLU A 66 13.23 6.43 -7.98
N ARG A 67 11.96 6.88 -7.86
CA ARG A 67 11.16 7.30 -9.03
C ARG A 67 11.77 8.50 -9.75
N GLU A 68 12.36 9.45 -9.03
CA GLU A 68 13.12 10.56 -9.65
C GLU A 68 14.43 10.10 -10.28
N ARG A 69 15.09 9.08 -9.73
CA ARG A 69 16.35 8.53 -10.28
C ARG A 69 16.14 7.68 -11.53
N SER A 70 14.93 7.17 -11.75
CA SER A 70 14.56 6.31 -12.87
C SER A 70 14.08 7.09 -14.09
N THR A 71 14.85 8.09 -14.54
CA THR A 71 14.63 8.70 -15.86
C THR A 71 14.92 7.67 -16.96
N PRO A 72 14.08 7.57 -18.01
CA PRO A 72 14.28 6.56 -19.05
C PRO A 72 15.55 6.90 -19.85
N ALA A 73 16.53 6.00 -19.82
CA ALA A 73 17.66 6.07 -20.73
C ALA A 73 17.11 5.98 -22.16
N THR A 74 17.18 7.10 -22.89
CA THR A 74 16.97 7.17 -24.34
C THR A 74 17.87 6.13 -25.00
N ARG A 75 17.32 4.95 -25.31
CA ARG A 75 17.99 3.96 -26.15
C ARG A 75 17.94 4.47 -27.59
N GLY A 76 18.98 5.18 -28.00
CA GLY A 76 19.20 5.53 -29.41
C GLY A 76 19.34 4.25 -30.25
N PRO A 77 18.92 4.26 -31.52
CA PRO A 77 19.02 3.10 -32.39
C PRO A 77 20.50 2.80 -32.64
N LEU A 78 20.87 1.53 -32.45
CA LEU A 78 22.20 1.03 -32.78
C LEU A 78 22.19 0.71 -34.29
N GLU A 79 22.72 1.61 -35.11
CA GLU A 79 22.98 1.35 -36.53
C GLU A 79 24.04 0.26 -36.65
N ILE A 80 23.66 -0.86 -37.26
CA ILE A 80 24.56 -1.92 -37.73
C ILE A 80 25.02 -1.55 -39.15
N ALA A 81 26.34 -1.37 -39.31
CA ALA A 81 27.01 -1.21 -40.58
C ALA A 81 27.26 -2.56 -41.27
#